data_AF-A0A821BRJ0-F1
#
_entry.id   AF-A0A821BRJ0-F1
#
_cell.length_a   1.000
_cell.length_b   1.000
_cell.length_c   1.000
_cell.angle_alpha   90.00
_cell.angle_beta   90.00
_cell.angle_gamma   90.00
#
_symmetry.space_group_name_H-M   'P 1'
#
loop_
_entity.id
_entity.type
_entity.pdbx_description
1 polymer ?
#
loop_
_entity_poly.entity_id
_entity_poly.type
_entity_poly.pdbx_seq_one_letter_code
_entity_poly.pdbx_strand_id
1 'polypeptide(L)'
;MSLIFAFVLIITLLAQQNDAQTTSFDATAYALQNRCAWLPCGASGFPSSQLGYAIDCCALEVPLNYANPDRTITISMARLSPQQATNETNTLFMLSGGPGGSGWNLFYNALGSIPSSLGMTIILPDHRGTGLSTALTCDDNASQTVDSACITYLLSKWGREGINQFSVTSAAHDLSIQIQSYQTDNPGRVGVLAVSYGTLWLDRFLQIYPTVVQASVMD
;
A
#
# COMPACT_ATOMS: atom_id res chain seq x y z
N MET A 1 -17.96 24.61 -48.44
CA MET A 1 -17.39 24.73 -47.08
C MET A 1 -18.29 24.05 -46.04
N SER A 2 -18.70 22.78 -46.26
CA SER A 2 -19.75 22.15 -45.43
C SER A 2 -19.57 20.66 -45.13
N LEU A 3 -18.68 19.94 -45.84
CA LEU A 3 -18.42 18.51 -45.54
C LEU A 3 -17.23 18.29 -44.60
N ILE A 4 -16.20 19.14 -44.65
CA ILE A 4 -14.99 18.99 -43.82
C ILE A 4 -15.30 19.22 -42.33
N PHE A 5 -16.14 20.21 -42.01
CA PHE A 5 -16.57 20.46 -40.62
C PHE A 5 -17.40 19.32 -40.04
N ALA A 6 -18.27 18.69 -40.84
CA ALA A 6 -19.06 17.55 -40.39
C ALA A 6 -18.19 16.32 -40.09
N PHE A 7 -17.14 16.09 -40.88
CA PHE A 7 -16.21 14.97 -40.67
C PHE A 7 -15.35 15.17 -39.42
N VAL A 8 -14.86 16.39 -39.16
CA VAL A 8 -14.09 16.73 -37.96
C VAL A 8 -14.95 16.59 -36.70
N LEU A 9 -16.21 17.02 -36.74
CA LEU A 9 -17.14 16.92 -35.60
C LEU A 9 -17.46 15.45 -35.26
N ILE A 10 -17.63 14.59 -36.27
CA ILE A 10 -17.88 13.15 -36.09
C ILE A 10 -16.65 12.45 -35.52
N ILE A 11 -15.43 12.80 -35.96
CA ILE A 11 -14.19 12.24 -35.41
C ILE A 11 -14.01 12.65 -33.93
N THR A 12 -14.33 13.89 -33.56
CA THR A 12 -14.29 14.32 -32.14
C THR A 12 -15.36 13.65 -31.28
N LEU A 13 -16.57 13.41 -31.82
CA LEU A 13 -17.62 12.67 -31.09
C LEU A 13 -17.28 11.19 -30.91
N LEU A 14 -16.65 10.56 -31.91
CA LEU A 14 -16.21 9.16 -31.82
C LEU A 14 -14.98 9.00 -30.89
N ALA A 15 -14.12 10.01 -30.80
CA ALA A 15 -13.03 10.03 -29.83
C ALA A 15 -13.54 10.18 -28.38
N GLN A 16 -14.60 10.96 -28.14
CA GLN A 16 -15.21 11.11 -26.81
C GLN A 16 -15.99 9.86 -26.34
N GLN A 17 -16.40 8.97 -27.24
CA GLN A 17 -17.14 7.75 -26.88
C GLN A 17 -16.22 6.63 -26.37
N ASN A 18 -14.92 6.70 -26.63
CA ASN A 18 -13.95 5.69 -26.16
C ASN A 18 -13.30 6.00 -24.81
N ASP A 19 -13.49 7.21 -24.26
CA ASP A 19 -13.04 7.58 -22.91
C ASP A 19 -14.04 7.17 -21.81
N ALA A 20 -15.21 6.64 -22.19
CA ALA A 20 -16.18 6.13 -21.24
C ALA A 20 -15.83 4.68 -20.86
N GLN A 21 -15.32 4.52 -19.63
CA GLN A 21 -15.22 3.26 -18.85
C GLN A 21 -13.87 2.51 -18.88
N THR A 22 -12.76 3.18 -18.61
CA THR A 22 -11.89 2.66 -17.54
C THR A 22 -12.32 3.38 -16.27
N THR A 23 -13.30 2.81 -15.56
CA THR A 23 -13.62 3.28 -14.21
C THR A 23 -12.35 3.17 -13.39
N SER A 24 -11.69 4.30 -13.11
CA SER A 24 -10.58 4.33 -12.18
C SER A 24 -11.07 3.70 -10.88
N PHE A 25 -10.37 2.67 -10.40
CA PHE A 25 -10.74 1.98 -9.18
C PHE A 25 -10.91 3.00 -8.03
N ASP A 26 -12.09 3.01 -7.41
CA ASP A 26 -12.41 3.91 -6.31
C ASP A 26 -11.86 3.32 -4.98
N ALA A 27 -10.60 3.65 -4.68
CA ALA A 27 -9.95 3.22 -3.46
C ALA A 27 -10.65 3.75 -2.19
N THR A 28 -11.29 4.92 -2.27
CA THR A 28 -12.03 5.51 -1.14
C THR A 28 -13.26 4.66 -0.81
N ALA A 29 -14.10 4.39 -1.81
CA ALA A 29 -15.27 3.54 -1.63
C ALA A 29 -14.88 2.13 -1.15
N TYR A 30 -13.79 1.57 -1.68
CA TYR A 30 -13.28 0.28 -1.26
C TYR A 30 -12.84 0.28 0.21
N ALA A 31 -12.08 1.29 0.63
CA ALA A 31 -11.58 1.42 2.01
C ALA A 31 -12.71 1.55 3.04
N LEU A 32 -13.79 2.27 2.69
CA LEU A 32 -14.95 2.44 3.57
C LEU A 32 -15.70 1.13 3.82
N GLN A 33 -15.70 0.23 2.84
CA GLN A 33 -16.34 -1.09 2.90
C GLN A 33 -15.43 -2.14 3.53
N ASN A 34 -14.12 -2.04 3.30
CA ASN A 34 -13.12 -3.02 3.74
C ASN A 34 -12.28 -2.43 4.87
N ARG A 35 -12.85 -2.46 6.07
CA ARG A 35 -12.21 -1.95 7.27
C ARG A 35 -11.23 -2.95 7.85
N CYS A 36 -10.13 -2.39 8.32
CA CYS A 36 -9.06 -3.12 8.95
C CYS A 36 -9.43 -3.53 10.39
N ALA A 37 -9.46 -4.84 10.65
CA ALA A 37 -9.63 -5.38 12.01
C ALA A 37 -8.27 -5.45 12.72
N TRP A 38 -7.97 -4.42 13.53
CA TRP A 38 -6.74 -4.37 14.32
C TRP A 38 -6.78 -5.35 15.48
N LEU A 39 -5.81 -6.25 15.53
CA LEU A 39 -5.63 -7.22 16.60
C LEU A 39 -4.19 -7.17 17.08
N PRO A 40 -3.90 -7.52 18.35
CA PRO A 40 -2.52 -7.71 18.78
C PRO A 40 -1.81 -8.62 17.79
N CYS A 41 -0.61 -8.23 17.34
CA CYS A 41 0.22 -9.07 16.49
C CYS A 41 0.59 -10.33 17.27
N GLY A 42 -0.27 -11.35 17.22
CA GLY A 42 -0.23 -12.50 18.12
C GLY A 42 1.17 -13.13 18.13
N ALA A 43 1.86 -13.05 19.27
CA ALA A 43 2.93 -13.96 19.67
C ALA A 43 3.94 -14.41 18.59
N SER A 44 4.57 -13.47 17.86
CA SER A 44 5.56 -13.77 16.79
C SER A 44 7.02 -13.48 17.18
N GLY A 45 7.34 -13.38 18.47
CA GLY A 45 8.70 -13.10 18.94
C GLY A 45 9.06 -11.61 19.05
N PHE A 46 8.07 -10.71 18.89
CA PHE A 46 8.23 -9.30 19.26
C PHE A 46 8.21 -9.17 20.79
N PRO A 47 9.24 -8.53 21.40
CA PRO A 47 9.21 -8.23 22.83
C PRO A 47 8.01 -7.35 23.18
N SER A 48 7.35 -7.62 24.31
CA SER A 48 6.38 -6.70 24.88
C SER A 48 7.00 -5.31 25.03
N SER A 49 6.26 -4.27 24.62
CA SER A 49 6.64 -2.86 24.81
C SER A 49 8.07 -2.52 24.40
N GLN A 50 8.35 -2.47 23.09
CA GLN A 50 9.56 -1.75 22.67
C GLN A 50 9.28 -0.25 22.66
N LEU A 51 10.20 0.50 23.27
CA LEU A 51 10.31 1.97 23.11
C LEU A 51 9.04 2.78 23.45
N GLY A 52 8.12 2.23 24.26
CA GLY A 52 6.90 2.93 24.68
C GLY A 52 5.73 2.84 23.69
N TYR A 53 5.71 1.84 22.81
CA TYR A 53 4.60 1.59 21.87
C TYR A 53 3.84 0.27 22.17
N ALA A 54 2.53 0.29 21.95
CA ALA A 54 1.67 -0.88 21.79
C ALA A 54 1.59 -1.24 20.30
N ILE A 55 1.59 -2.54 19.97
CA ILE A 55 1.69 -3.00 18.59
C ILE A 55 0.50 -3.88 18.22
N ASP A 56 -0.22 -3.47 17.17
CA ASP A 56 -1.33 -4.21 16.58
C ASP A 56 -1.06 -4.46 15.08
N CYS A 57 -1.63 -5.53 14.56
CA CYS A 57 -1.53 -5.97 13.18
C CYS A 57 -2.89 -5.99 12.53
N CYS A 58 -2.87 -5.87 11.21
CA CYS A 58 -4.05 -6.02 10.40
C CYS A 58 -3.72 -6.50 9.00
N ALA A 59 -4.68 -7.20 8.39
CA ALA A 59 -4.66 -7.63 7.01
C ALA A 59 -5.94 -7.17 6.28
N LEU A 60 -5.81 -6.83 5.01
CA LEU A 60 -6.89 -6.46 4.11
C LEU A 60 -6.80 -7.31 2.85
N GLU A 61 -7.94 -7.80 2.36
CA GLU A 61 -8.03 -8.34 1.00
C GLU A 61 -8.15 -7.17 0.03
N VAL A 62 -7.35 -7.21 -1.04
CA VAL A 62 -7.41 -6.22 -2.13
C VAL A 62 -7.32 -6.92 -3.48
N PRO A 63 -7.82 -6.31 -4.56
CA PRO A 63 -7.61 -6.82 -5.91
C PRO A 63 -6.12 -7.04 -6.22
N LEU A 64 -5.82 -8.20 -6.80
CA LEU A 64 -4.54 -8.43 -7.46
C LEU A 64 -4.38 -7.40 -8.58
N ASN A 65 -5.37 -7.33 -9.49
CA ASN A 65 -5.43 -6.35 -10.57
C ASN A 65 -6.59 -5.38 -10.33
N TYR A 66 -6.30 -4.09 -10.15
CA TYR A 66 -7.34 -3.07 -9.91
C TYR A 66 -8.16 -2.71 -11.15
N ALA A 67 -7.63 -2.97 -12.35
CA ALA A 67 -8.37 -2.81 -13.60
C ALA A 67 -9.28 -4.02 -13.90
N ASN A 68 -9.01 -5.17 -13.28
CA ASN A 68 -9.87 -6.36 -13.36
C ASN A 68 -9.89 -7.13 -12.03
N PRO A 69 -10.79 -6.79 -11.09
CA PRO A 69 -10.76 -7.24 -9.70
C PRO A 69 -11.32 -8.66 -9.46
N ASP A 70 -10.99 -9.63 -10.31
CA ASP A 70 -11.49 -11.01 -10.24
C ASP A 70 -10.78 -11.89 -9.19
N ARG A 71 -9.55 -11.51 -8.82
CA ARG A 71 -8.70 -12.25 -7.88
C ARG A 71 -8.18 -11.29 -6.82
N THR A 72 -8.10 -11.73 -5.57
CA THR A 72 -7.56 -10.94 -4.46
C THR A 72 -6.19 -11.44 -4.01
N ILE A 73 -5.50 -10.55 -3.29
CA ILE A 73 -4.34 -10.82 -2.46
C ILE A 73 -4.54 -10.16 -1.10
N THR A 74 -3.90 -10.71 -0.08
CA THR A 74 -3.80 -10.07 1.23
C THR A 74 -2.67 -9.04 1.25
N ILE A 75 -2.94 -7.86 1.80
CA ILE A 75 -1.93 -6.87 2.20
C ILE A 75 -1.99 -6.64 3.72
N SER A 76 -0.84 -6.36 4.33
CA SER A 76 -0.69 -6.25 5.79
C SER A 76 -0.08 -4.92 6.21
N MET A 77 -0.41 -4.48 7.42
CA MET A 77 0.25 -3.36 8.07
C MET A 77 0.28 -3.54 9.59
N ALA A 78 1.34 -3.03 10.20
CA ALA A 78 1.47 -2.94 11.65
C ALA A 78 1.20 -1.52 12.12
N ARG A 79 0.57 -1.38 13.28
CA ARG A 79 0.32 -0.12 13.97
C ARG A 79 1.05 -0.11 15.29
N LEU A 80 1.83 0.95 15.48
CA LEU A 80 2.50 1.27 16.72
C LEU A 80 1.84 2.48 17.34
N SER A 81 1.07 2.24 18.40
CA SER A 81 0.38 3.30 19.15
C SER A 81 1.21 3.70 20.37
N PRO A 82 1.47 4.99 20.61
CA PRO A 82 2.21 5.42 21.79
C PRO A 82 1.46 5.01 23.08
N GLN A 83 2.19 4.58 24.12
CA GLN A 83 1.59 4.15 25.39
C GLN A 83 0.95 5.31 26.16
N GLN A 84 1.46 6.52 25.98
CA GLN A 84 0.87 7.73 26.55
C GLN A 84 -0.02 8.38 25.49
N ALA A 85 -1.31 8.48 25.79
CA ALA A 85 -2.25 9.18 24.94
C ALA A 85 -1.85 10.66 24.82
N THR A 86 -1.74 11.13 23.60
CA THR A 86 -1.66 12.57 23.30
C THR A 86 -3.01 13.05 22.80
N ASN A 87 -3.29 14.35 22.94
CA ASN A 87 -4.48 14.96 22.35
C ASN A 87 -4.36 15.12 20.82
N GLU A 88 -3.23 14.71 20.22
CA GLU A 88 -2.95 14.85 18.81
C GLU A 88 -3.14 13.51 18.09
N THR A 89 -4.09 13.47 17.15
CA THR A 89 -4.29 12.33 16.25
C THR A 89 -3.39 12.46 15.02
N ASN A 90 -2.08 12.45 15.24
CA ASN A 90 -1.09 12.45 14.15
C ASN A 90 -0.64 11.02 13.85
N THR A 91 -0.65 10.65 12.58
CA THR A 91 -0.22 9.33 12.11
C THR A 91 0.86 9.46 11.06
N LEU A 92 1.92 8.68 11.20
CA LEU A 92 3.02 8.58 10.25
C LEU A 92 3.01 7.19 9.61
N PHE A 93 2.69 7.12 8.32
CA PHE A 93 2.97 5.93 7.52
C PHE A 93 4.44 5.93 7.12
N MET A 94 5.13 4.82 7.36
CA MET A 94 6.54 4.70 6.97
C MET A 94 6.71 3.61 5.92
N LEU A 95 7.16 3.99 4.73
CA LEU A 95 7.35 3.07 3.61
C LEU A 95 8.79 2.58 3.58
N SER A 96 8.99 1.27 3.73
CA SER A 96 10.35 0.71 3.76
C SER A 96 11.03 0.77 2.40
N GLY A 97 12.35 0.86 2.45
CA GLY A 97 13.22 0.58 1.32
C GLY A 97 13.27 -0.92 0.96
N GLY A 98 14.16 -1.25 0.02
CA GLY A 98 14.19 -2.53 -0.67
C GLY A 98 14.42 -2.32 -2.17
N PRO A 99 13.69 -2.98 -3.09
CA PRO A 99 12.43 -3.73 -2.91
C PRO A 99 12.62 -5.07 -2.17
N GLY A 100 11.50 -5.70 -1.77
CA GLY A 100 11.50 -7.02 -1.12
C GLY A 100 11.51 -7.00 0.42
N GLY A 101 11.79 -5.84 1.02
CA GLY A 101 11.74 -5.65 2.47
C GLY A 101 10.31 -5.67 3.03
N SER A 102 10.17 -6.14 4.26
CA SER A 102 8.96 -5.93 5.06
C SER A 102 8.98 -4.53 5.67
N GLY A 103 7.80 -3.91 5.81
CA GLY A 103 7.61 -2.66 6.56
C GLY A 103 8.15 -2.77 7.99
N TRP A 104 8.08 -3.98 8.57
CA TRP A 104 8.67 -4.29 9.88
C TRP A 104 10.17 -4.08 9.95
N ASN A 105 10.91 -4.08 8.84
CA ASN A 105 12.35 -3.79 8.88
C ASN A 105 12.61 -2.35 9.35
N LEU A 106 11.67 -1.42 9.13
CA LEU A 106 11.78 -0.06 9.64
C LEU A 106 11.61 0.02 11.16
N PHE A 107 10.91 -0.93 11.77
CA PHE A 107 10.78 -1.01 13.21
C PHE A 107 12.17 -1.05 13.89
N TYR A 108 13.05 -1.92 13.38
CA TYR A 108 14.39 -2.09 13.92
C TYR A 108 15.36 -0.96 13.53
N ASN A 109 15.20 -0.41 12.32
CA ASN A 109 16.17 0.53 11.74
C ASN A 109 15.85 2.00 12.01
N ALA A 110 14.59 2.37 12.22
CA ALA A 110 14.15 3.77 12.24
C ALA A 110 13.49 4.21 13.55
N LEU A 111 12.88 3.32 14.33
CA LEU A 111 12.19 3.73 15.57
C LEU A 111 13.14 4.20 16.67
N GLY A 112 14.39 3.73 16.69
CA GLY A 112 15.41 4.30 17.57
C GLY A 112 15.66 5.79 17.32
N SER A 113 15.26 6.29 16.14
CA SER A 113 15.44 7.68 15.72
C SER A 113 14.14 8.50 15.74
N ILE A 114 12.97 7.88 15.97
CA ILE A 114 11.69 8.57 16.10
C ILE A 114 11.36 8.66 17.59
N PRO A 115 11.50 9.84 18.22
CA PRO A 115 11.23 9.99 19.64
C PRO A 115 9.77 9.64 19.93
N SER A 116 9.52 8.73 20.87
CA SER A 116 8.17 8.42 21.34
C SER A 116 7.46 9.65 21.95
N SER A 117 8.23 10.67 22.36
CA SER A 117 7.73 11.98 22.79
C SER A 117 7.01 12.77 21.69
N LEU A 118 7.15 12.39 20.41
CA LEU A 118 6.35 12.96 19.34
C LEU A 118 4.88 12.54 19.44
N GLY A 119 4.56 11.47 20.18
CA GLY A 119 3.18 11.09 20.47
C GLY A 119 2.36 10.70 19.24
N MET A 120 3.03 10.31 18.16
CA MET A 120 2.39 9.92 16.89
C MET A 120 2.18 8.41 16.83
N THR A 121 1.07 7.99 16.23
CA THR A 121 0.89 6.60 15.79
C THR A 121 1.74 6.35 14.55
N ILE A 122 2.44 5.22 14.51
CA ILE A 122 3.26 4.84 13.35
C ILE A 122 2.60 3.64 12.67
N ILE A 123 2.42 3.71 11.35
CA ILE A 123 1.93 2.60 10.55
C ILE A 123 3.06 2.10 9.64
N LEU A 124 3.33 0.81 9.70
CA LEU A 124 4.35 0.12 8.92
C LEU A 124 3.67 -0.85 7.95
N PRO A 125 3.30 -0.42 6.74
CA PRO A 125 2.74 -1.29 5.73
C PRO A 125 3.81 -2.17 5.08
N ASP A 126 3.45 -3.42 4.79
CA ASP A 126 4.18 -4.24 3.84
C ASP A 126 3.75 -3.87 2.42
N HIS A 127 4.71 -3.87 1.49
CA HIS A 127 4.40 -3.73 0.08
C HIS A 127 3.76 -5.03 -0.42
N ARG A 128 2.80 -4.97 -1.36
CA ARG A 128 2.30 -6.19 -2.03
C ARG A 128 3.48 -7.00 -2.58
N GLY A 129 3.51 -8.31 -2.30
CA GLY A 129 4.65 -9.16 -2.67
C GLY A 129 5.74 -9.28 -1.62
N THR A 130 5.63 -8.63 -0.46
CA THR A 130 6.65 -8.69 0.61
C THR A 130 6.06 -8.93 2.00
N GLY A 131 6.92 -9.31 2.95
CA GLY A 131 6.56 -9.40 4.37
C GLY A 131 5.39 -10.32 4.67
N LEU A 132 4.46 -9.83 5.50
CA LEU A 132 3.22 -10.51 5.87
C LEU A 132 2.08 -10.27 4.88
N SER A 133 2.31 -9.46 3.85
CA SER A 133 1.41 -9.42 2.70
C SER A 133 1.58 -10.70 1.90
N THR A 134 0.78 -10.89 0.86
CA THR A 134 0.94 -12.01 -0.06
C THR A 134 2.32 -11.92 -0.73
N ALA A 135 3.30 -12.63 -0.17
CA ALA A 135 4.69 -12.53 -0.57
C ALA A 135 4.93 -13.23 -1.92
N LEU A 136 5.80 -12.64 -2.74
CA LEU A 136 6.36 -13.34 -3.88
C LEU A 136 7.45 -14.28 -3.37
N THR A 137 7.22 -15.58 -3.57
CA THR A 137 8.14 -16.65 -3.20
C THR A 137 8.43 -17.51 -4.42
N CYS A 138 9.60 -18.14 -4.41
CA CYS A 138 10.06 -19.01 -5.48
C CYS A 138 9.54 -20.45 -5.35
N ASP A 139 8.93 -20.79 -4.21
CA ASP A 139 8.25 -22.05 -3.94
C ASP A 139 7.21 -21.90 -2.81
N ASP A 140 6.56 -23.01 -2.43
CA ASP A 140 5.60 -23.07 -1.32
C ASP A 140 6.24 -23.03 0.07
N ASN A 141 7.57 -23.13 0.16
CA ASN A 141 8.35 -23.08 1.40
C ASN A 141 8.98 -21.71 1.66
N ALA A 142 8.45 -20.67 1.01
CA ALA A 142 8.93 -19.29 1.12
C ALA A 142 10.39 -19.05 0.69
N SER A 143 10.91 -19.86 -0.24
CA SER A 143 12.22 -19.62 -0.83
C SER A 143 12.28 -18.28 -1.56
N GLN A 144 13.43 -17.62 -1.47
CA GLN A 144 13.76 -16.37 -2.18
C GLN A 144 14.89 -16.58 -3.19
N THR A 145 15.30 -17.82 -3.45
CA THR A 145 16.37 -18.14 -4.40
C THR A 145 15.87 -18.00 -5.83
N VAL A 146 16.37 -16.97 -6.53
CA VAL A 146 15.96 -16.67 -7.91
C VAL A 146 16.77 -17.49 -8.90
N ASP A 147 16.15 -18.53 -9.45
CA ASP A 147 16.66 -19.34 -10.56
C ASP A 147 15.57 -19.61 -11.62
N SER A 148 15.83 -20.48 -12.59
CA SER A 148 14.84 -20.84 -13.61
C SER A 148 13.60 -21.54 -13.06
N ALA A 149 13.74 -22.28 -11.94
CA ALA A 149 12.61 -22.93 -11.29
C ALA A 149 11.73 -21.88 -10.60
N CYS A 150 12.33 -20.87 -9.96
CA CYS A 150 11.60 -19.72 -9.40
C CYS A 150 10.78 -19.00 -10.47
N ILE A 151 11.37 -18.69 -11.64
CA ILE A 151 10.65 -18.02 -12.74
C ILE A 151 9.45 -18.88 -13.20
N THR A 152 9.65 -20.19 -13.33
CA THR A 152 8.59 -21.13 -13.74
C THR A 152 7.48 -21.20 -12.70
N TYR A 153 7.82 -21.25 -11.41
CA TYR A 153 6.88 -21.26 -10.30
C TYR A 153 6.06 -19.97 -10.24
N LEU A 154 6.71 -18.81 -10.34
CA LEU A 154 6.01 -17.53 -10.32
C LEU A 154 5.05 -17.40 -11.51
N LEU A 155 5.49 -17.79 -12.72
CA LEU A 155 4.65 -17.78 -13.91
C LEU A 155 3.47 -18.74 -13.81
N SER A 156 3.64 -19.92 -13.20
CA SER A 156 2.54 -20.87 -13.03
C SER A 156 1.53 -20.39 -11.97
N LYS A 157 1.99 -19.79 -10.87
CA LYS A 157 1.14 -19.34 -9.75
C LYS A 157 0.37 -18.06 -10.05
N TRP A 158 0.98 -17.13 -10.79
CA TRP A 158 0.44 -15.79 -10.99
C TRP A 158 0.10 -15.48 -12.44
N GLY A 159 0.69 -16.18 -13.40
CA GLY A 159 0.69 -15.77 -14.80
C GLY A 159 1.47 -14.48 -15.02
N ARG A 160 1.78 -14.15 -16.29
CA ARG A 160 2.50 -12.91 -16.63
C ARG A 160 1.77 -11.66 -16.16
N GLU A 161 0.46 -11.61 -16.40
CA GLU A 161 -0.37 -10.47 -16.01
C GLU A 161 -0.47 -10.29 -14.50
N GLY A 162 -0.55 -11.38 -13.74
CA GLY A 162 -0.58 -11.32 -12.27
C GLY A 162 0.76 -10.87 -11.69
N ILE A 163 1.90 -11.34 -12.23
CA ILE A 163 3.23 -10.88 -11.80
C ILE A 163 3.37 -9.37 -12.00
N ASN A 164 2.87 -8.83 -13.11
CA ASN A 164 2.91 -7.39 -13.38
C ASN A 164 2.15 -6.54 -12.35
N GLN A 165 1.28 -7.16 -11.55
CA GLN A 165 0.53 -6.46 -10.51
C GLN A 165 1.30 -6.29 -9.19
N PHE A 166 2.46 -6.91 -9.03
CA PHE A 166 3.35 -6.65 -7.89
C PHE A 166 4.24 -5.43 -8.18
N SER A 167 3.59 -4.31 -8.53
CA SER A 167 4.24 -3.07 -8.97
C SER A 167 3.94 -1.91 -8.03
N VAL A 168 4.73 -0.83 -8.13
CA VAL A 168 4.48 0.41 -7.39
C VAL A 168 3.13 1.08 -7.73
N THR A 169 2.60 0.84 -8.93
CA THR A 169 1.28 1.39 -9.31
C THR A 169 0.18 0.68 -8.52
N SER A 170 0.16 -0.65 -8.51
CA SER A 170 -0.86 -1.36 -7.75
C SER A 170 -0.64 -1.20 -6.23
N ALA A 171 0.61 -1.11 -5.78
CA ALA A 171 0.92 -0.78 -4.38
C ALA A 171 0.49 0.64 -3.98
N ALA A 172 0.43 1.60 -4.90
CA ALA A 172 -0.13 2.93 -4.61
C ALA A 172 -1.64 2.87 -4.32
N HIS A 173 -2.40 2.03 -5.03
CA HIS A 173 -3.80 1.77 -4.69
C HIS A 173 -3.92 1.12 -3.30
N ASP A 174 -3.06 0.15 -2.97
CA ASP A 174 -3.03 -0.48 -1.64
C ASP A 174 -2.78 0.54 -0.53
N LEU A 175 -1.78 1.41 -0.71
CA LEU A 175 -1.44 2.44 0.26
C LEU A 175 -2.61 3.40 0.49
N SER A 176 -3.32 3.77 -0.58
CA SER A 176 -4.53 4.58 -0.48
C SER A 176 -5.63 3.90 0.32
N ILE A 177 -5.87 2.60 0.08
CA ILE A 177 -6.85 1.81 0.84
C ILE A 177 -6.44 1.74 2.32
N GLN A 178 -5.18 1.43 2.60
CA GLN A 178 -4.66 1.31 3.96
C GLN A 178 -4.80 2.62 4.74
N ILE A 179 -4.40 3.76 4.16
CA ILE A 179 -4.50 5.09 4.79
C ILE A 179 -5.96 5.42 5.06
N GLN A 180 -6.84 5.30 4.06
CA GLN A 180 -8.24 5.70 4.20
C GLN A 180 -9.03 4.77 5.12
N SER A 181 -8.72 3.46 5.10
CA SER A 181 -9.30 2.48 6.02
C SER A 181 -8.93 2.84 7.46
N TYR A 182 -7.66 3.18 7.72
CA TYR A 182 -7.21 3.60 9.04
C TYR A 182 -7.85 4.94 9.49
N GLN A 183 -7.88 5.95 8.61
CA GLN A 183 -8.44 7.27 8.91
C GLN A 183 -9.94 7.25 9.21
N THR A 184 -10.67 6.26 8.69
CA THR A 184 -12.12 6.13 8.92
C THR A 184 -12.45 6.01 10.41
N ASP A 185 -11.63 5.26 11.16
CA ASP A 185 -11.81 5.06 12.61
C ASP A 185 -10.88 5.98 13.44
N ASN A 186 -9.89 6.61 12.81
CA ASN A 186 -8.87 7.43 13.45
C ASN A 186 -8.73 8.78 12.72
N PRO A 187 -9.70 9.69 12.87
CA PRO A 187 -9.66 10.97 12.17
C PRO A 187 -8.47 11.79 12.65
N GLY A 188 -7.63 12.22 11.72
CA GLY A 188 -6.35 12.81 12.06
C GLY A 188 -5.52 13.15 10.84
N ARG A 189 -4.38 13.81 11.08
CA ARG A 189 -3.43 14.14 10.01
C ARG A 189 -2.57 12.91 9.73
N VAL A 190 -2.39 12.61 8.45
CA VAL A 190 -1.52 11.55 7.96
C VAL A 190 -0.34 12.18 7.22
N GLY A 191 0.85 11.89 7.73
CA GLY A 191 2.11 12.07 7.02
C GLY A 191 2.63 10.75 6.47
N VAL A 192 3.41 10.80 5.40
CA VAL A 192 4.15 9.64 4.89
C VAL A 192 5.64 9.94 4.87
N LEU A 193 6.44 9.07 5.49
CA LEU A 193 7.89 9.06 5.36
C LEU A 193 8.29 7.84 4.53
N ALA A 194 8.99 8.05 3.43
CA ALA A 194 9.42 7.00 2.54
C ALA A 194 10.94 6.97 2.44
N VAL A 195 11.51 5.77 2.53
CA VAL A 195 12.97 5.58 2.52
C VAL A 195 13.39 4.73 1.33
N SER A 196 14.42 5.13 0.58
CA SER A 196 15.01 4.37 -0.53
C SER A 196 13.97 3.97 -1.59
N TYR A 197 13.76 2.68 -1.92
CA TYR A 197 12.71 2.24 -2.86
C TYR A 197 11.30 2.73 -2.47
N GLY A 198 11.05 2.94 -1.17
CA GLY A 198 9.80 3.54 -0.69
C GLY A 198 9.53 4.90 -1.32
N THR A 199 10.56 5.67 -1.71
CA THR A 199 10.39 6.99 -2.37
C THR A 199 9.72 6.85 -3.74
N LEU A 200 10.06 5.82 -4.51
CA LEU A 200 9.40 5.51 -5.78
C LEU A 200 7.94 5.11 -5.56
N TRP A 201 7.68 4.33 -4.51
CA TRP A 201 6.31 3.98 -4.13
C TRP A 201 5.49 5.22 -3.73
N LEU A 202 6.05 6.09 -2.89
CA LEU A 202 5.39 7.33 -2.47
C LEU A 202 5.17 8.29 -3.64
N ASP A 203 6.15 8.44 -4.54
CA ASP A 203 6.01 9.28 -5.73
C ASP A 203 4.85 8.80 -6.60
N ARG A 204 4.80 7.48 -6.85
CA ARG A 204 3.70 6.89 -7.60
C ARG A 204 2.35 7.06 -6.90
N PHE A 205 2.32 6.92 -5.58
CA PHE A 205 1.13 7.19 -4.79
C PHE A 205 0.65 8.63 -4.93
N LEU A 206 1.53 9.62 -4.81
CA LEU A 206 1.16 11.05 -4.92
C LEU A 206 0.69 11.44 -6.32
N GLN A 207 1.18 10.78 -7.36
CA GLN A 207 0.68 10.97 -8.74
C GLN A 207 -0.77 10.50 -8.91
N ILE A 208 -1.20 9.47 -8.16
CA ILE A 208 -2.53 8.87 -8.29
C ILE A 208 -3.51 9.45 -7.25
N TYR A 209 -3.02 9.73 -6.03
CA TYR A 209 -3.81 10.16 -4.87
C TYR A 209 -3.26 11.44 -4.22
N PRO A 210 -3.20 12.57 -4.94
CA PRO A 210 -2.50 13.77 -4.51
C PRO A 210 -3.07 14.45 -3.24
N THR A 211 -4.28 14.09 -2.82
CA THR A 211 -5.00 14.76 -1.73
C THR A 211 -5.20 13.89 -0.47
N VAL A 212 -4.74 12.64 -0.47
CA VAL A 212 -5.01 11.71 0.64
C VAL A 212 -4.17 12.03 1.90
N VAL A 213 -2.97 12.59 1.73
CA VAL A 213 -2.01 12.85 2.83
C VAL A 213 -1.70 14.33 2.99
N GLN A 214 -1.38 14.75 4.21
CA GLN A 214 -1.11 16.17 4.54
C GLN A 214 0.38 16.52 4.47
N ALA A 215 1.26 15.53 4.56
CA ALA A 215 2.69 15.71 4.45
C ALA A 215 3.36 14.48 3.85
N SER A 216 4.46 14.69 3.14
CA SER A 216 5.27 13.63 2.53
C SER A 216 6.76 13.98 2.65
N VAL A 217 7.57 13.00 3.08
CA VAL A 217 9.03 13.08 3.08
C VAL A 217 9.57 11.89 2.29
N MET A 218 10.52 12.16 1.40
CA MET A 218 11.24 11.16 0.61
C MET A 218 12.72 11.27 0.94
N ASP A 219 13.30 10.19 1.48
CA ASP A 219 14.71 10.10 1.90
C ASP A 219 15.43 8.96 1.17
#